data_AF-A0A4Q9Q1M6-F1
#
_entry.id   AF-A0A4Q9Q1M6-F1
#
_cell.length_a   1.000
_cell.length_b   1.000
_cell.length_c   1.000
_cell.angle_alpha   90.00
_cell.angle_beta   90.00
_cell.angle_gamma   90.00
#
_symmetry.space_group_name_H-M   'P 1'
#
loop_
_entity.id
_entity.type
_entity.pdbx_description
1 polymer ?
#
loop_
_entity_poly.entity_id
_entity_poly.type
_entity_poly.pdbx_seq_one_letter_code
_entity_poly.pdbx_strand_id
1 'polypeptide(L)'
;MGLPARIRARREALARHDAALQDCRARVLRLIEQVNEAHPALEAHLVDALSTVPPQLHATWAAQADVVAATIEAALLKLSLVRARAHRALYGHAPPNRPDATVARAVGAAYDRLRERRRAQDAEMRKLDGQIEEYEGMLRLVHGRHGSFAQVVQDMARVKRETEECRKDLRRLGWTED
;
A
#
# COMPACT_ATOMS: atom_id res chain seq x y z
N MET A 1 -66.61 -28.32 -10.07
CA MET A 1 -66.09 -27.70 -11.32
C MET A 1 -65.29 -28.75 -12.08
N GLY A 2 -65.84 -29.32 -13.16
CA GLY A 2 -65.24 -30.47 -13.86
C GLY A 2 -63.96 -30.14 -14.63
N LEU A 3 -63.04 -31.12 -14.70
CA LEU A 3 -61.82 -31.12 -15.51
C LEU A 3 -61.98 -30.56 -16.94
N PRO A 4 -63.06 -30.88 -17.70
CA PRO A 4 -63.25 -30.37 -19.06
C PRO A 4 -63.35 -28.85 -19.16
N ALA A 5 -63.98 -28.20 -18.18
CA ALA A 5 -64.13 -26.73 -18.16
C ALA A 5 -62.78 -26.04 -17.89
N ARG A 6 -61.95 -26.63 -17.02
CA ARG A 6 -60.60 -26.12 -16.73
C ARG A 6 -59.67 -26.25 -17.95
N ILE A 7 -59.82 -27.33 -18.73
CA ILE A 7 -59.06 -27.54 -19.98
C ILE A 7 -59.46 -26.50 -21.03
N ARG A 8 -60.76 -26.21 -21.21
CA ARG A 8 -61.22 -25.15 -22.13
C ARG A 8 -60.70 -23.78 -21.73
N ALA A 9 -60.83 -23.41 -20.46
CA ALA A 9 -60.32 -22.13 -19.95
C ALA A 9 -58.80 -21.98 -20.15
N ARG A 10 -58.02 -23.06 -19.97
CA ARG A 10 -56.57 -23.06 -20.26
C ARG A 10 -56.27 -22.92 -21.75
N ARG A 11 -57.04 -23.55 -22.63
CA ARG A 11 -56.88 -23.40 -24.10
C ARG A 11 -57.19 -21.98 -24.55
N GLU A 12 -58.24 -21.36 -24.01
CA GLU A 12 -58.57 -19.96 -24.29
C GLU A 12 -57.53 -18.99 -23.72
N ALA A 13 -56.92 -19.32 -22.57
CA ALA A 13 -55.80 -18.55 -22.03
C ALA A 13 -54.55 -18.66 -22.92
N LEU A 14 -54.20 -19.88 -23.36
CA LEU A 14 -53.08 -20.12 -24.28
C LEU A 14 -53.28 -19.39 -25.61
N ALA A 15 -54.47 -19.48 -26.21
CA ALA A 15 -54.78 -18.77 -27.45
C ALA A 15 -54.65 -17.24 -27.31
N ARG A 16 -55.06 -16.68 -26.17
CA ARG A 16 -54.87 -15.24 -25.88
C ARG A 16 -53.40 -14.89 -25.70
N HIS A 17 -52.63 -15.74 -25.03
CA HIS A 17 -51.18 -15.53 -24.88
C HIS A 17 -50.44 -15.63 -26.21
N ASP A 18 -50.81 -16.58 -27.06
CA ASP A 18 -50.21 -16.75 -28.39
C ASP A 18 -50.52 -15.53 -29.28
N ALA A 19 -51.75 -15.01 -29.25
CA ALA A 19 -52.09 -13.78 -29.95
C ALA A 19 -51.27 -12.57 -29.45
N ALA A 20 -51.16 -12.41 -28.12
CA ALA A 20 -50.36 -11.34 -27.54
C ALA A 20 -48.85 -11.46 -27.88
N LEU A 21 -48.31 -12.68 -27.95
CA LEU A 21 -46.93 -12.94 -28.37
C LEU A 21 -46.73 -12.60 -29.85
N GLN A 22 -47.70 -12.93 -30.71
CA GLN A 22 -47.65 -12.57 -32.13
C GLN A 22 -47.67 -11.05 -32.33
N ASP A 23 -48.54 -10.33 -31.61
CA ASP A 23 -48.60 -8.87 -31.65
C ASP A 23 -47.29 -8.24 -31.15
N CYS A 24 -46.73 -8.77 -30.06
CA CYS A 24 -45.45 -8.30 -29.53
C CYS A 24 -44.31 -8.54 -30.52
N ARG A 25 -44.27 -9.72 -31.14
CA ARG A 25 -43.29 -10.05 -32.18
C ARG A 25 -43.41 -9.12 -33.39
N ALA A 26 -44.63 -8.86 -33.86
CA ALA A 26 -44.87 -7.94 -34.97
C ALA A 26 -44.38 -6.52 -34.64
N ARG A 27 -44.60 -6.07 -33.41
CA ARG A 27 -44.12 -4.77 -32.93
C ARG A 27 -42.58 -4.71 -32.86
N VAL A 28 -41.93 -5.77 -32.37
CA VAL A 28 -40.47 -5.85 -32.32
C VAL A 28 -39.87 -5.83 -33.72
N LEU A 29 -40.42 -6.60 -34.66
CA LEU A 29 -39.94 -6.60 -36.05
C LEU A 29 -40.05 -5.22 -36.70
N ARG A 30 -41.18 -4.53 -36.49
CA ARG A 30 -41.36 -3.15 -36.98
C ARG A 30 -40.34 -2.18 -36.37
N LEU A 31 -40.02 -2.31 -35.08
CA LEU A 31 -39.01 -1.49 -34.44
C LEU A 31 -37.61 -1.79 -35.00
N ILE A 32 -37.30 -3.05 -35.28
CA ILE A 32 -36.01 -3.44 -35.90
C ILE A 32 -35.91 -2.83 -37.30
N GLU A 33 -36.96 -2.88 -38.10
CA GLU A 33 -37.00 -2.23 -39.41
C GLU A 33 -36.79 -0.72 -39.30
N GLN A 34 -37.50 -0.05 -38.39
CA GLN A 34 -37.35 1.38 -38.14
C GLN A 34 -35.92 1.76 -37.71
N VAL A 35 -35.29 0.94 -36.86
CA VAL A 35 -33.89 1.16 -36.45
C VAL A 35 -32.93 0.95 -37.62
N ASN A 36 -33.15 -0.10 -38.40
CA ASN A 36 -32.32 -0.41 -39.57
C ASN A 36 -32.42 0.64 -40.68
N GLU A 37 -33.55 1.36 -40.78
CA GLU A 37 -33.71 2.49 -41.70
C GLU A 37 -33.16 3.80 -41.12
N ALA A 38 -33.41 4.06 -39.84
CA ALA A 38 -32.98 5.30 -39.19
C ALA A 38 -31.46 5.38 -39.02
N HIS A 39 -30.80 4.25 -38.76
CA HIS A 39 -29.36 4.20 -38.54
C HIS A 39 -28.53 4.70 -39.74
N PRO A 40 -28.68 4.16 -40.97
CA PRO A 40 -27.92 4.64 -42.13
C PRO A 40 -28.27 6.08 -42.50
N ALA A 41 -29.52 6.51 -42.28
CA ALA A 41 -29.92 7.90 -42.50
C ALA A 41 -29.22 8.84 -41.51
N LEU A 42 -29.11 8.47 -40.24
CA LEU A 42 -28.35 9.23 -39.23
C LEU A 42 -26.86 9.26 -39.56
N GLU A 43 -26.27 8.14 -39.94
CA GLU A 43 -24.87 8.08 -40.35
C GLU A 43 -24.59 8.97 -41.56
N ALA A 44 -25.45 8.93 -42.59
CA ALA A 44 -25.33 9.77 -43.77
C ALA A 44 -25.42 11.28 -43.41
N HIS A 45 -26.38 11.66 -42.56
CA HIS A 45 -26.49 13.05 -42.07
C HIS A 45 -25.27 13.48 -41.25
N LEU A 46 -24.68 12.56 -40.47
CA LEU A 46 -23.51 12.87 -39.65
C LEU A 46 -22.25 13.02 -40.51
N VAL A 47 -22.10 12.18 -41.54
CA VAL A 47 -21.03 12.33 -42.54
C VAL A 47 -21.19 13.63 -43.32
N ASP A 48 -22.42 13.99 -43.72
CA ASP A 48 -22.69 15.26 -44.41
C ASP A 48 -22.48 16.48 -43.49
N ALA A 49 -22.88 16.39 -42.22
CA ALA A 49 -22.59 17.41 -41.23
C ALA A 49 -21.07 17.57 -41.03
N LEU A 50 -20.32 16.47 -40.95
CA LEU A 50 -18.86 16.51 -40.80
C LEU A 50 -18.14 16.96 -42.07
N SER A 51 -18.69 16.71 -43.26
CA SER A 51 -18.13 17.19 -44.54
C SER A 51 -18.46 18.66 -44.79
N THR A 52 -19.59 19.15 -44.27
CA THR A 52 -20.01 20.55 -44.34
C THR A 52 -19.40 21.41 -43.23
N VAL A 53 -18.89 20.82 -42.14
CA VAL A 53 -17.99 21.51 -41.21
C VAL A 53 -16.81 22.02 -42.04
N PRO A 54 -16.67 23.35 -42.22
CA PRO A 54 -15.69 23.86 -43.16
C PRO A 54 -14.29 23.42 -42.76
N PRO A 55 -13.43 22.99 -43.70
CA PRO A 55 -12.02 22.71 -43.41
C PRO A 55 -11.32 23.92 -42.77
N GLN A 56 -11.87 25.13 -42.98
CA GLN A 56 -11.47 26.37 -42.32
C GLN A 56 -11.66 26.32 -40.80
N LEU A 57 -12.77 25.77 -40.29
CA LEU A 57 -12.96 25.60 -38.85
C LEU A 57 -11.94 24.62 -38.26
N HIS A 58 -11.68 23.52 -38.97
CA HIS A 58 -10.69 22.56 -38.52
C HIS A 58 -9.27 23.16 -38.49
N ALA A 59 -8.91 23.94 -39.52
CA ALA A 59 -7.65 24.70 -39.54
C ALA A 59 -7.57 25.72 -38.39
N THR A 60 -8.67 26.41 -38.06
CA THR A 60 -8.68 27.34 -36.92
C THR A 60 -8.54 26.63 -35.58
N TRP A 61 -9.16 25.47 -35.40
CA TRP A 61 -9.03 24.69 -34.16
C TRP A 61 -7.63 24.10 -34.01
N ALA A 62 -7.04 23.60 -35.10
CA ALA A 62 -5.65 23.14 -35.10
C ALA A 62 -4.70 24.29 -34.76
N ALA A 63 -4.84 25.45 -35.41
CA ALA A 63 -4.02 26.62 -35.09
C ALA A 63 -4.20 27.11 -33.64
N GLN A 64 -5.43 27.07 -33.10
CA GLN A 64 -5.69 27.38 -31.69
C GLN A 64 -5.03 26.37 -30.75
N ALA A 65 -5.10 25.09 -31.07
CA ALA A 65 -4.44 24.03 -30.30
C ALA A 65 -2.91 24.22 -30.30
N ASP A 66 -2.32 24.54 -31.45
CA ASP A 66 -0.89 24.83 -31.60
C ASP A 66 -0.48 26.07 -30.79
N VAL A 67 -1.28 27.14 -30.82
CA VAL A 67 -1.02 28.33 -29.99
C VAL A 67 -1.09 27.99 -28.51
N VAL A 68 -2.09 27.23 -28.07
CA VAL A 68 -2.20 26.80 -26.67
C VAL A 68 -0.99 25.94 -26.29
N ALA A 69 -0.61 24.96 -27.10
CA ALA A 69 0.57 24.13 -26.88
C ALA A 69 1.84 24.98 -26.75
N ALA A 70 2.08 25.90 -27.69
CA ALA A 70 3.22 26.82 -27.66
C ALA A 70 3.21 27.73 -26.42
N THR A 71 2.04 28.20 -25.96
CA THR A 71 1.95 28.99 -24.73
C THR A 71 2.27 28.18 -23.48
N ILE A 72 1.83 26.92 -23.42
CA ILE A 72 2.15 26.00 -22.31
C ILE A 72 3.65 25.73 -22.28
N GLU A 73 4.25 25.41 -23.43
CA GLU A 73 5.69 25.20 -23.55
C GLU A 73 6.48 26.45 -23.13
N ALA A 74 6.08 27.63 -23.62
CA ALA A 74 6.71 28.89 -23.22
C ALA A 74 6.57 29.17 -21.72
N ALA A 75 5.42 28.85 -21.11
CA ALA A 75 5.22 28.97 -19.66
C ALA A 75 6.12 28.00 -18.87
N LEU A 76 6.25 26.74 -19.33
CA LEU A 76 7.13 25.75 -18.72
C LEU A 76 8.61 26.15 -18.84
N LEU A 77 9.03 26.72 -19.98
CA LEU A 77 10.37 27.28 -20.16
C LEU A 77 10.61 28.47 -19.23
N LYS A 78 9.63 29.36 -19.05
CA LYS A 78 9.74 30.47 -18.09
C LYS A 78 9.87 29.95 -16.66
N LEU A 79 9.06 28.95 -16.28
CA LEU A 79 9.10 28.37 -14.93
C LEU A 79 10.41 27.64 -14.66
N SER A 80 10.93 26.89 -15.65
CA SER A 80 12.23 26.22 -15.53
C SER A 80 13.37 27.24 -15.39
N LEU A 81 13.32 28.36 -16.11
CA LEU A 81 14.27 29.47 -15.97
C LEU A 81 14.18 30.12 -14.58
N VAL A 82 12.98 30.41 -14.09
CA VAL A 82 12.77 30.98 -12.75
C VAL A 82 13.30 30.01 -11.69
N ARG A 83 13.01 28.72 -11.81
CA ARG A 83 13.54 27.67 -10.91
C ARG A 83 15.07 27.63 -10.94
N ALA A 84 15.69 27.68 -12.12
CA ALA A 84 17.14 27.69 -12.25
C ALA A 84 17.77 28.96 -11.64
N ARG A 85 17.16 30.13 -11.84
CA ARG A 85 17.60 31.39 -11.24
C ARG A 85 17.46 31.37 -9.71
N ALA A 86 16.33 30.90 -9.19
CA ALA A 86 16.12 30.74 -7.76
C ALA A 86 17.13 29.76 -7.15
N HIS A 87 17.35 28.61 -7.80
CA HIS A 87 18.35 27.64 -7.36
C HIS A 87 19.76 28.25 -7.34
N ARG A 88 20.14 28.99 -8.38
CA ARG A 88 21.44 29.69 -8.41
C ARG A 88 21.54 30.77 -7.34
N ALA A 89 20.48 31.53 -7.10
CA ALA A 89 20.45 32.59 -6.09
C ALA A 89 20.51 32.02 -4.66
N LEU A 90 19.88 30.87 -4.40
CA LEU A 90 19.86 30.27 -3.07
C LEU A 90 21.10 29.42 -2.79
N TYR A 91 21.43 28.52 -3.72
CA TYR A 91 22.47 27.52 -3.50
C TYR A 91 23.82 27.91 -4.09
N GLY A 92 23.84 28.75 -5.11
CA GLY A 92 25.05 29.22 -5.79
C GLY A 92 25.51 30.61 -5.35
N HIS A 93 24.81 31.29 -4.45
CA HIS A 93 25.30 32.54 -3.88
C HIS A 93 26.51 32.26 -3.00
N ALA A 94 27.60 32.95 -3.31
CA ALA A 94 28.84 32.92 -2.55
C ALA A 94 29.20 34.36 -2.17
N PRO A 95 29.63 34.60 -0.92
CA PRO A 95 30.10 35.92 -0.52
C PRO A 95 31.36 36.29 -1.33
N PRO A 96 31.56 37.58 -1.67
CA PRO A 96 32.67 38.03 -2.51
C PRO A 96 34.04 37.65 -1.95
N ASN A 97 34.15 37.53 -0.62
CA ASN A 97 35.39 37.16 0.05
C ASN A 97 35.68 35.65 0.06
N ARG A 98 34.71 34.79 -0.29
CA ARG A 98 34.87 33.32 -0.33
C ARG A 98 33.96 32.70 -1.41
N PRO A 99 34.42 32.63 -2.67
CA PRO A 99 33.62 32.09 -3.78
C PRO A 99 33.27 30.60 -3.60
N ASP A 100 34.06 29.89 -2.79
CA ASP A 100 33.89 28.48 -2.50
C ASP A 100 32.86 28.17 -1.40
N ALA A 101 32.45 29.17 -0.62
CA ALA A 101 31.53 29.02 0.50
C ALA A 101 30.07 29.16 0.06
N THR A 102 29.60 28.22 -0.75
CA THR A 102 28.22 28.19 -1.22
C THR A 102 27.30 27.46 -0.23
N VAL A 103 26.03 27.84 -0.19
CA VAL A 103 25.01 27.14 0.61
C VAL A 103 24.90 25.68 0.20
N ALA A 104 25.04 25.35 -1.10
CA ALA A 104 25.11 23.97 -1.58
C ALA A 104 26.22 23.17 -0.88
N ARG A 105 27.43 23.72 -0.78
CA ARG A 105 28.56 23.06 -0.10
C ARG A 105 28.34 22.94 1.40
N ALA A 106 27.77 23.97 2.03
CA ALA A 106 27.45 23.92 3.45
C ALA A 106 26.43 22.81 3.78
N VAL A 107 25.38 22.70 2.96
CA VAL A 107 24.36 21.64 3.10
C VAL A 107 24.96 20.26 2.81
N GLY A 108 25.79 20.12 1.77
CA GLY A 108 26.49 18.87 1.48
C GLY A 108 27.39 18.41 2.62
N ALA A 109 28.22 19.32 3.15
CA ALA A 109 29.10 19.02 4.29
C ALA A 109 28.31 18.67 5.57
N ALA A 110 27.18 19.34 5.81
CA ALA A 110 26.30 19.00 6.93
C ALA A 110 25.66 17.61 6.76
N TYR A 111 25.24 17.27 5.54
CA TYR A 111 24.68 15.96 5.21
C TYR A 111 25.71 14.85 5.40
N ASP A 112 26.94 15.04 4.93
CA ASP A 112 28.01 14.06 5.09
C ASP A 112 28.35 13.82 6.56
N ARG A 113 28.44 14.89 7.36
CA ARG A 113 28.61 14.79 8.82
C ARG A 113 27.46 14.02 9.49
N LEU A 114 26.23 14.25 9.07
CA LEU A 114 25.07 13.53 9.59
C LEU A 114 25.14 12.04 9.22
N ARG A 115 25.57 11.73 8.00
CA ARG A 115 25.75 10.36 7.51
C ARG A 115 26.85 9.62 8.27
N GLU A 116 27.96 10.30 8.56
CA GLU A 116 29.05 9.76 9.39
C GLU A 116 28.55 9.47 10.82
N ARG A 117 27.84 10.42 11.44
CA ARG A 117 27.25 10.22 12.77
C ARG A 117 26.29 9.03 12.80
N ARG A 118 25.44 8.89 11.77
CA ARG A 118 24.55 7.75 11.65
C ARG A 118 25.31 6.43 11.59
N ARG A 119 26.38 6.34 10.80
CA ARG A 119 27.21 5.13 10.72
C ARG A 119 27.89 4.81 12.05
N ALA A 120 28.36 5.83 12.77
CA ALA A 120 28.94 5.65 14.09
C ALA A 120 27.89 5.12 15.08
N GLN A 121 26.69 5.70 15.08
CA GLN A 121 25.56 5.23 15.91
C GLN A 121 25.17 3.79 15.57
N ASP A 122 25.06 3.44 14.29
CA ASP A 122 24.74 2.08 13.86
C ASP A 122 25.81 1.06 14.34
N ALA A 123 27.09 1.47 14.35
CA ALA A 123 28.18 0.64 14.86
C ALA A 123 28.13 0.48 16.39
N GLU A 124 27.82 1.56 17.11
CA GLU A 124 27.63 1.52 18.56
C GLU A 124 26.42 0.65 18.94
N MET A 125 25.30 0.78 18.23
CA MET A 125 24.12 -0.07 18.45
C MET A 125 24.45 -1.55 18.30
N ARG A 126 25.13 -1.94 17.22
CA ARG A 126 25.55 -3.34 17.04
C ARG A 126 26.45 -3.85 18.15
N LYS A 127 27.33 -2.99 18.68
CA LYS A 127 28.19 -3.35 19.80
C LYS A 127 27.37 -3.57 21.07
N LEU A 128 26.41 -2.69 21.34
CA LEU A 128 25.52 -2.81 22.49
C LEU A 128 24.61 -4.05 22.37
N ASP A 129 24.08 -4.33 21.17
CA ASP A 129 23.27 -5.52 20.91
C ASP A 129 24.08 -6.79 21.21
N GLY A 130 25.34 -6.86 20.76
CA GLY A 130 26.23 -7.99 21.10
C GLY A 130 26.50 -8.12 22.60
N GLN A 131 26.71 -7.01 23.31
CA GLN A 131 26.84 -7.04 24.77
C GLN A 131 25.56 -7.52 25.46
N ILE A 132 24.39 -7.08 24.99
CA ILE A 132 23.10 -7.52 25.50
C ILE A 132 22.93 -9.03 25.27
N GLU A 133 23.26 -9.55 24.10
CA GLU A 133 23.23 -10.99 23.82
C GLU A 133 24.15 -11.78 24.76
N GLU A 134 25.36 -11.28 25.03
CA GLU A 134 26.28 -11.88 26.00
C GLU A 134 25.69 -11.89 27.42
N TYR A 135 25.13 -10.76 27.87
CA TYR A 135 24.48 -10.66 29.18
C TYR A 135 23.24 -11.55 29.27
N GLU A 136 22.42 -11.60 28.24
CA GLU A 136 21.29 -12.51 28.16
C GLU A 136 21.74 -13.97 28.18
N GLY A 137 22.83 -14.32 27.48
CA GLY A 137 23.44 -15.64 27.52
C GLY A 137 23.87 -16.04 28.93
N MET A 138 24.58 -15.15 29.64
CA MET A 138 24.95 -15.37 31.04
C MET A 138 23.72 -15.51 31.95
N LEU A 139 22.72 -14.64 31.78
CA LEU A 139 21.48 -14.72 32.55
C LEU A 139 20.74 -16.02 32.29
N ARG A 140 20.69 -16.52 31.05
CA ARG A 140 20.08 -17.82 30.71
C ARG A 140 20.84 -18.99 31.32
N LEU A 141 22.17 -18.92 31.46
CA LEU A 141 22.96 -19.94 32.17
C LEU A 141 22.66 -19.96 33.68
N VAL A 142 22.42 -18.79 34.28
CA VAL A 142 22.08 -18.66 35.71
C VAL A 142 20.60 -18.99 35.98
N HIS A 143 19.67 -18.62 35.09
CA HIS A 143 18.23 -18.84 35.19
C HIS A 143 17.73 -20.12 34.50
N GLY A 144 18.59 -20.87 33.82
CA GLY A 144 18.22 -22.13 33.18
C GLY A 144 17.66 -23.11 34.21
N ARG A 145 16.76 -24.00 33.77
CA ARG A 145 16.05 -25.01 34.60
C ARG A 145 17.00 -25.91 35.43
N HIS A 146 18.29 -25.91 35.11
CA HIS A 146 19.40 -26.61 35.79
C HIS A 146 20.61 -25.67 36.04
N GLY A 147 20.38 -24.39 36.34
CA GLY A 147 21.44 -23.44 36.68
C GLY A 147 22.18 -23.85 37.95
N SER A 148 23.48 -23.58 38.02
CA SER A 148 24.35 -23.99 39.13
C SER A 148 23.82 -23.58 40.51
N PHE A 149 23.12 -22.45 40.60
CA PHE A 149 22.49 -22.00 41.84
C PHE A 149 21.31 -22.90 42.27
N ALA A 150 20.47 -23.34 41.32
CA ALA A 150 19.38 -24.27 41.62
C ALA A 150 19.92 -25.63 42.08
N GLN A 151 21.03 -26.08 41.49
CA GLN A 151 21.72 -27.30 41.92
C GLN A 151 22.31 -27.16 43.33
N VAL A 152 22.98 -26.04 43.64
CA VAL A 152 23.49 -25.76 44.99
C VAL A 152 22.36 -25.73 46.03
N VAL A 153 21.19 -25.15 45.69
CA VAL A 153 20.03 -25.14 46.58
C VAL A 153 19.45 -26.56 46.78
N GLN A 154 19.39 -27.38 45.73
CA GLN A 154 18.95 -28.77 45.82
C GLN A 154 19.93 -29.62 46.66
N ASP A 155 21.22 -29.47 46.45
CA ASP A 155 22.26 -30.18 47.20
C ASP A 155 22.23 -29.76 48.68
N MET A 156 22.06 -28.46 48.97
CA MET A 156 21.92 -27.95 50.33
C MET A 156 20.65 -28.50 51.01
N ALA A 157 19.53 -28.55 50.30
CA ALA A 157 18.29 -29.14 50.81
C ALA A 157 18.44 -30.65 51.09
N ARG A 158 19.17 -31.37 50.23
CA ARG A 158 19.49 -32.78 50.43
C ARG A 158 20.37 -33.00 51.66
N VAL A 159 21.47 -32.27 51.78
CA VAL A 159 22.37 -32.35 52.95
C VAL A 159 21.62 -32.04 54.23
N LYS A 160 20.75 -31.02 54.26
CA LYS A 160 19.92 -30.74 55.44
C LYS A 160 19.03 -31.92 55.83
N ARG A 161 18.35 -32.56 54.87
CA ARG A 161 17.55 -33.76 55.15
C ARG A 161 18.40 -34.90 55.71
N GLU A 162 19.53 -35.21 55.07
CA GLU A 162 20.44 -36.25 55.54
C GLU A 162 20.98 -35.94 56.95
N THR A 163 21.29 -34.68 57.26
CA THR A 163 21.72 -34.28 58.61
C THR A 163 20.60 -34.34 59.65
N GLU A 164 19.36 -34.05 59.27
CA GLU A 164 18.19 -34.18 60.15
C GLU A 164 17.83 -35.65 60.41
N GLU A 165 17.95 -36.51 59.40
CA GLU A 165 17.79 -37.96 59.54
C GLU A 165 18.90 -38.54 60.42
N CYS A 166 20.16 -38.18 60.18
CA CYS A 166 21.27 -38.56 61.05
C CYS A 166 21.06 -38.08 62.50
N ARG A 167 20.58 -36.84 62.71
CA ARG A 167 20.21 -36.36 64.05
C ARG A 167 19.04 -37.13 64.67
N LYS A 168 18.05 -37.56 63.88
CA LYS A 168 16.94 -38.41 64.37
C LYS A 168 17.44 -39.79 64.75
N ASP A 169 18.34 -40.37 63.98
CA ASP A 169 18.92 -41.68 64.24
C ASP A 169 19.86 -41.64 65.45
N LEU A 170 20.67 -40.58 65.61
CA LEU A 170 21.46 -40.35 66.83
C LEU A 170 20.57 -40.23 68.07
N ARG A 171 19.40 -39.56 67.97
CA ARG A 171 18.39 -39.54 69.04
C ARG A 171 17.80 -40.92 69.33
N ARG A 172 17.49 -41.71 68.30
CA ARG A 172 16.95 -43.08 68.45
C ARG A 172 17.96 -44.05 69.07
N LEU A 173 19.25 -43.85 68.81
CA LEU A 173 20.33 -44.62 69.39
C LEU A 173 20.66 -44.19 70.83
N GLY A 174 20.06 -43.10 71.32
CA GLY A 174 20.29 -42.56 72.67
C GLY A 174 21.60 -41.78 72.82
N TRP A 175 22.18 -41.31 71.72
CA TRP A 175 23.48 -40.63 71.70
C TRP A 175 23.38 -39.10 71.83
N THR A 176 22.18 -38.54 71.75
CA THR A 176 21.93 -37.11 71.96
C THR A 176 20.70 -36.96 72.86
N GLU A 177 20.91 -36.57 74.11
CA GLU A 177 19.88 -36.03 75.01
C GLU A 177 19.82 -34.50 74.82
N ASP A 178 18.61 -34.02 74.53
CA ASP A 178 18.19 -32.65 74.16
C ASP A 178 18.77 -32.02 72.87
#